data_AF-A0A8C0WEW9-F1
#
_entry.id   AF-A0A8C0WEW9-F1
#
_cell.length_a   1.000
_cell.length_b   1.000
_cell.length_c   1.000
_cell.angle_alpha   90.00
_cell.angle_beta   90.00
_cell.angle_gamma   90.00
#
_symmetry.space_group_name_H-M   'P 1'
#
loop_
_entity.id
_entity.type
_entity.pdbx_description
1 polymer ?
#
loop_
_entity_poly.entity_id
_entity_poly.type
_entity_poly.pdbx_seq_one_letter_code
_entity_poly.pdbx_strand_id
1 'polypeptide(L)'
;MAFVATQGATVVDQTTLMKKYLQFVAALTDVNTPDETKLKMMQEVSENFENVTSSPQYSTFLEHIIPRFLTFLQDGEVQFLQEKPAQQLRKLVLEIIHRIPTNEHLRPHTKNVLSVMFRFLETENEENVLICLRIIIELHKQFRPSITQEIHHFLDFVKQIYKELPKVVNRYFENPQVIPENTVPPPEMVGMITTIAVKVNPEREDSETRTHSVIPRGSLSLKVLAELPIIVVLMYQLYKLNIHNVVAEFVPLIMNTIAIQVSAQAR
;
A
#
# COMPACT_ATOMS: atom_id res chain seq x y z
N MET A 1 -53.90 6.39 -32.00
CA MET A 1 -53.22 6.38 -30.69
C MET A 1 -51.74 6.17 -30.96
N ALA A 2 -50.93 7.19 -30.68
CA ALA A 2 -49.48 7.14 -30.91
C ALA A 2 -48.80 6.41 -29.76
N PHE A 3 -47.99 5.39 -30.08
CA PHE A 3 -47.06 4.77 -29.14
C PHE A 3 -45.97 5.79 -28.80
N VAL A 4 -45.95 6.25 -27.55
CA VAL A 4 -44.81 6.98 -27.00
C VAL A 4 -43.78 5.94 -26.60
N ALA A 5 -42.75 5.76 -27.43
CA ALA A 5 -41.53 5.10 -27.00
C ALA A 5 -40.75 6.10 -26.14
N THR A 6 -40.83 5.95 -24.81
CA THR A 6 -39.88 6.58 -23.90
C THR A 6 -38.52 5.91 -24.10
N GLN A 7 -37.70 6.47 -25.00
CA GLN A 7 -36.29 6.13 -25.11
C GLN A 7 -35.60 6.53 -23.80
N GLY A 8 -35.07 5.53 -23.10
CA GLY A 8 -34.37 5.71 -21.83
C GLY A 8 -33.08 6.50 -22.01
N ALA A 9 -33.07 7.73 -21.50
CA ALA A 9 -31.93 8.63 -21.51
C ALA A 9 -31.08 8.56 -20.21
N THR A 10 -31.01 7.39 -19.54
CA THR A 10 -30.35 7.27 -18.23
C THR A 10 -29.39 6.07 -18.10
N VAL A 11 -28.83 5.61 -19.22
CA VAL A 11 -27.70 4.68 -19.24
C VAL A 11 -26.63 5.34 -20.11
N VAL A 12 -25.66 6.03 -19.50
CA VAL A 12 -24.35 6.13 -20.16
C VAL A 12 -23.96 4.68 -20.44
N ASP A 13 -23.94 4.28 -21.72
CA ASP A 13 -23.81 2.87 -22.12
C ASP A 13 -22.70 2.22 -21.30
N GLN A 14 -23.08 1.35 -20.36
CA GLN A 14 -22.14 0.73 -19.41
C GLN A 14 -21.00 0.04 -20.16
N THR A 15 -21.27 -0.47 -21.36
CA THR A 15 -20.27 -1.06 -22.26
C THR A 15 -19.20 -0.04 -22.67
N THR A 16 -19.60 1.17 -23.03
CA THR A 16 -18.70 2.27 -23.39
C THR A 16 -17.88 2.72 -22.19
N LEU A 17 -18.48 2.78 -21.00
CA LEU A 17 -17.78 3.11 -19.76
C LEU A 17 -16.71 2.07 -19.41
N MET A 18 -17.04 0.78 -19.49
CA MET A 18 -16.11 -0.32 -19.23
C MET A 18 -14.93 -0.31 -20.22
N LYS A 19 -15.19 -0.04 -21.50
CA LYS A 19 -14.14 0.13 -22.51
C LYS A 19 -13.22 1.30 -22.18
N LYS A 20 -13.77 2.44 -21.76
CA LYS A 20 -12.99 3.62 -21.33
C LYS A 20 -12.06 3.26 -20.16
N TYR A 21 -12.56 2.57 -19.14
CA TYR A 21 -11.74 2.17 -17.99
C TYR A 21 -10.66 1.14 -18.34
N LEU A 22 -10.95 0.18 -19.23
CA LEU A 22 -9.92 -0.74 -19.73
C LEU A 22 -8.79 0.00 -20.47
N GLN A 23 -9.11 1.08 -21.20
CA GLN A 23 -8.09 1.93 -21.83
C GLN A 23 -7.29 2.72 -20.79
N PHE A 24 -7.94 3.27 -19.78
CA PHE A 24 -7.26 3.97 -18.67
C PHE A 24 -6.29 3.05 -17.93
N VAL A 25 -6.70 1.82 -17.64
CA VAL A 25 -5.83 0.82 -17.01
C VAL A 25 -4.71 0.38 -17.96
N ALA A 26 -4.93 0.37 -19.28
CA ALA A 26 -3.86 0.13 -20.26
C ALA A 26 -2.76 1.19 -20.20
N ALA A 27 -3.16 2.45 -20.00
CA ALA A 27 -2.24 3.58 -19.95
C ALA A 27 -1.29 3.52 -18.74
N LEU A 28 -1.60 2.78 -17.67
CA LEU A 28 -0.71 2.62 -16.52
C LEU A 28 0.67 2.08 -16.89
N THR A 29 0.70 1.11 -17.80
CA THR A 29 1.93 0.46 -18.27
C THR A 29 2.54 1.15 -19.49
N ASP A 30 1.95 2.26 -19.98
CA ASP A 30 2.54 3.05 -21.05
C ASP A 30 3.59 4.02 -20.49
N VAL A 31 4.82 3.87 -20.97
CA VAL A 31 5.96 4.71 -20.57
C VAL A 31 5.86 6.15 -21.11
N ASN A 32 5.06 6.37 -22.14
CA ASN A 32 4.91 7.69 -22.75
C ASN A 32 3.86 8.56 -22.05
N THR A 33 3.00 7.96 -21.23
CA THR A 33 1.96 8.69 -20.50
C THR A 33 2.52 9.21 -19.18
N PRO A 34 2.47 10.54 -18.92
CA PRO A 34 2.94 11.11 -17.64
C PRO A 34 2.14 10.63 -16.43
N ASP A 35 2.79 10.52 -15.26
CA ASP A 35 2.15 10.02 -14.04
C ASP A 35 0.96 10.88 -13.59
N GLU A 36 1.00 12.20 -13.79
CA GLU A 36 -0.15 13.06 -13.50
C GLU A 36 -1.38 12.71 -14.35
N THR A 37 -1.17 12.33 -15.61
CA THR A 37 -2.25 11.91 -16.50
C THR A 37 -2.79 10.56 -16.09
N LYS A 38 -1.91 9.59 -15.79
CA LYS A 38 -2.29 8.28 -15.24
C LYS A 38 -3.07 8.42 -13.93
N LEU A 39 -2.64 9.33 -13.04
CA LEU A 39 -3.30 9.62 -11.77
C LEU A 39 -4.73 10.11 -11.99
N LYS A 40 -4.94 11.10 -12.86
CA LYS A 40 -6.29 11.59 -13.19
C LYS A 40 -7.18 10.50 -13.77
N MET A 41 -6.63 9.66 -14.65
CA MET A 41 -7.37 8.52 -15.21
C MET A 41 -7.80 7.52 -14.13
N MET A 42 -6.90 7.17 -13.20
CA MET A 42 -7.22 6.24 -12.11
C MET A 42 -8.14 6.85 -11.05
N GLN A 43 -8.08 8.16 -10.82
CA GLN A 43 -9.03 8.86 -9.96
C GLN A 43 -10.45 8.68 -10.52
N GLU A 44 -10.63 8.86 -11.84
CA GLU A 44 -11.93 8.65 -12.48
C GLU A 44 -12.42 7.20 -12.34
N VAL A 45 -11.52 6.21 -12.50
CA VAL A 45 -11.86 4.79 -12.28
C VAL A 45 -12.28 4.55 -10.82
N SER A 46 -11.54 5.11 -9.86
CA SER A 46 -11.80 4.95 -8.42
C SER A 46 -13.12 5.57 -7.99
N GLU A 47 -13.41 6.79 -8.43
CA GLU A 47 -14.66 7.51 -8.11
C GLU A 47 -15.89 6.76 -8.61
N ASN A 48 -15.78 6.12 -9.78
CA ASN A 48 -16.87 5.40 -10.43
C ASN A 48 -16.80 3.88 -10.24
N PHE A 49 -15.98 3.40 -9.31
CA PHE A 49 -15.70 1.97 -9.17
C PHE A 49 -16.96 1.14 -8.84
N GLU A 50 -17.95 1.74 -8.16
CA GLU A 50 -19.23 1.08 -7.87
C GLU A 50 -20.00 0.67 -9.16
N ASN A 51 -19.93 1.50 -10.20
CA ASN A 51 -20.52 1.21 -11.52
C ASN A 51 -19.85 0.00 -12.17
N VAL A 52 -18.56 -0.21 -11.91
CA VAL A 52 -17.82 -1.39 -12.38
C VAL A 52 -18.26 -2.64 -11.63
N THR A 53 -18.35 -2.56 -10.30
CA THR A 53 -18.72 -3.71 -9.45
C THR A 53 -20.16 -4.19 -9.65
N SER A 54 -21.05 -3.31 -10.10
CA SER A 54 -22.45 -3.65 -10.43
C SER A 54 -22.64 -4.09 -11.87
N SER A 55 -21.60 -4.03 -12.71
CA SER A 55 -21.69 -4.38 -14.12
C SER A 55 -21.73 -5.91 -14.33
N PRO A 56 -22.53 -6.42 -15.27
CA PRO A 56 -22.46 -7.82 -15.71
C PRO A 56 -21.08 -8.23 -16.26
N GLN A 57 -20.26 -7.27 -16.69
CA GLN A 57 -18.92 -7.50 -17.23
C GLN A 57 -17.82 -7.49 -16.15
N TYR A 58 -18.19 -7.36 -14.87
CA TYR A 58 -17.25 -7.25 -13.75
C TYR A 58 -16.19 -8.36 -13.72
N SER A 59 -16.59 -9.62 -13.91
CA SER A 59 -15.66 -10.76 -13.91
C SER A 59 -14.57 -10.61 -14.98
N THR A 60 -14.99 -10.34 -16.22
CA THR A 60 -14.08 -10.13 -17.34
C THR A 60 -13.22 -8.88 -17.14
N PHE A 61 -13.77 -7.84 -16.53
CA PHE A 61 -13.00 -6.64 -16.19
C PHE A 61 -11.86 -6.96 -15.23
N LEU A 62 -12.14 -7.71 -14.14
CA LEU A 62 -11.10 -8.14 -13.19
C LEU A 62 -9.96 -8.91 -13.85
N GLU A 63 -10.29 -9.83 -14.77
CA GLU A 63 -9.31 -10.62 -15.52
C GLU A 63 -8.30 -9.74 -16.28
N HIS A 64 -8.72 -8.57 -16.75
CA HIS A 64 -7.86 -7.64 -17.49
C HIS A 64 -7.14 -6.65 -16.57
N ILE A 65 -7.81 -6.14 -15.54
CA ILE A 65 -7.27 -5.05 -14.74
C ILE A 65 -6.30 -5.51 -13.65
N ILE A 66 -6.55 -6.66 -13.00
CA ILE A 66 -5.70 -7.11 -11.90
C ILE A 66 -4.27 -7.37 -12.39
N PRO A 67 -4.03 -8.12 -13.49
CA PRO A 67 -2.66 -8.30 -13.99
C PRO A 67 -1.96 -6.98 -14.28
N ARG A 68 -2.65 -6.00 -14.87
CA ARG A 68 -2.06 -4.68 -15.18
C ARG A 68 -1.75 -3.85 -13.95
N PHE A 69 -2.64 -3.87 -12.95
CA PHE A 69 -2.36 -3.24 -11.66
C PHE A 69 -1.14 -3.87 -11.00
N LEU A 70 -1.06 -5.20 -10.98
CA LEU A 70 0.08 -5.90 -10.41
C LEU A 70 1.37 -5.59 -11.19
N THR A 71 1.36 -5.63 -12.53
CA THR A 71 2.53 -5.25 -13.35
C THR A 71 2.97 -3.81 -13.08
N PHE A 72 2.06 -2.84 -13.12
CA PHE A 72 2.37 -1.44 -12.83
C PHE A 72 3.01 -1.28 -11.43
N LEU A 73 2.43 -1.93 -10.43
CA LEU A 73 2.96 -1.91 -9.07
C LEU A 73 4.32 -2.63 -9.00
N GLN A 74 4.50 -3.76 -9.68
CA GLN A 74 5.72 -4.56 -9.56
C GLN A 74 6.92 -3.94 -10.27
N ASP A 75 6.71 -3.32 -11.42
CA ASP A 75 7.76 -2.76 -12.28
C ASP A 75 8.03 -1.27 -11.98
N GLY A 76 7.08 -0.57 -11.35
CA GLY A 76 7.23 0.83 -10.95
C GLY A 76 8.18 1.02 -9.76
N GLU A 77 8.91 2.13 -9.76
CA GLU A 77 9.81 2.51 -8.67
C GLU A 77 9.03 2.89 -7.40
N VAL A 78 9.52 2.46 -6.24
CA VAL A 78 8.98 2.86 -4.93
C VAL A 78 9.23 4.35 -4.72
N GLN A 79 8.19 5.07 -4.30
CA GLN A 79 8.27 6.50 -4.04
C GLN A 79 8.09 6.79 -2.55
N PHE A 80 8.81 7.79 -2.05
CA PHE A 80 8.80 8.17 -0.64
C PHE A 80 8.48 9.66 -0.42
N LEU A 81 8.18 10.39 -1.49
CA LEU A 81 7.74 11.77 -1.42
C LEU A 81 6.23 11.82 -1.66
N GLN A 82 5.48 12.29 -0.67
CA GLN A 82 4.02 12.25 -0.65
C GLN A 82 3.40 13.10 -1.77
N GLU A 83 4.06 14.19 -2.14
CA GLU A 83 3.62 15.12 -3.18
C GLU A 83 3.82 14.59 -4.60
N LYS A 84 4.63 13.53 -4.80
CA LYS A 84 4.90 13.01 -6.14
C LYS A 84 3.65 12.33 -6.73
N PRO A 85 3.25 12.66 -7.98
CA PRO A 85 2.15 12.00 -8.67
C PRO A 85 2.31 10.47 -8.74
N ALA A 86 3.54 9.99 -8.93
CA ALA A 86 3.86 8.57 -8.93
C ALA A 86 3.50 7.87 -7.59
N GLN A 87 3.77 8.50 -6.45
CA GLN A 87 3.38 7.97 -5.13
C GLN A 87 1.86 7.95 -4.98
N GLN A 88 1.20 9.05 -5.32
CA GLN A 88 -0.26 9.17 -5.23
C GLN A 88 -0.96 8.13 -6.11
N LEU A 89 -0.45 7.92 -7.32
CA LEU A 89 -0.95 6.91 -8.26
C LEU A 89 -0.76 5.50 -7.71
N ARG A 90 0.43 5.19 -7.18
CA ARG A 90 0.74 3.87 -6.61
C ARG A 90 -0.17 3.54 -5.42
N LYS A 91 -0.35 4.51 -4.51
CA LYS A 91 -1.30 4.41 -3.39
C LYS A 91 -2.73 4.19 -3.88
N LEU A 92 -3.17 4.98 -4.85
CA LEU A 92 -4.53 4.88 -5.41
C LEU A 92 -4.81 3.51 -6.04
N VAL A 93 -3.85 2.94 -6.77
CA VAL A 93 -4.01 1.58 -7.35
C VAL A 93 -4.16 0.53 -6.24
N LEU A 94 -3.38 0.62 -5.16
CA LEU A 94 -3.54 -0.25 -3.99
C LEU A 94 -4.91 -0.07 -3.32
N GLU A 95 -5.40 1.17 -3.19
CA GLU A 95 -6.73 1.47 -2.65
C GLU A 95 -7.85 0.90 -3.52
N ILE A 96 -7.72 0.97 -4.86
CA ILE A 96 -8.67 0.35 -5.78
C ILE A 96 -8.66 -1.17 -5.59
N ILE A 97 -7.49 -1.82 -5.52
CA ILE A 97 -7.38 -3.27 -5.25
C ILE A 97 -8.08 -3.62 -3.93
N HIS A 98 -7.86 -2.84 -2.88
CA HIS A 98 -8.50 -3.04 -1.58
C HIS A 98 -10.03 -2.87 -1.63
N ARG A 99 -10.56 -2.05 -2.53
CA ARG A 99 -12.00 -1.85 -2.74
C ARG A 99 -12.66 -2.95 -3.58
N ILE A 100 -11.90 -3.85 -4.22
CA ILE A 100 -12.47 -4.96 -5.01
C ILE A 100 -13.27 -5.89 -4.08
N PRO A 101 -14.57 -6.11 -4.33
CA PRO A 101 -15.37 -7.08 -3.57
C PRO A 101 -14.71 -8.46 -3.50
N THR A 102 -14.58 -9.00 -2.28
CA THR A 102 -14.00 -10.33 -2.01
C THR A 102 -14.99 -11.46 -2.29
N ASN A 103 -15.45 -11.51 -3.54
CA ASN A 103 -16.39 -12.52 -4.06
C ASN A 103 -15.68 -13.59 -4.91
N GLU A 104 -16.46 -14.54 -5.45
CA GLU A 104 -15.93 -15.65 -6.25
C GLU A 104 -15.20 -15.20 -7.52
N HIS A 105 -15.51 -14.03 -8.07
CA HIS A 105 -14.79 -13.48 -9.23
C HIS A 105 -13.36 -13.06 -8.89
N LEU A 106 -13.09 -12.66 -7.63
CA LEU A 106 -11.74 -12.31 -7.19
C LEU A 106 -10.89 -13.53 -6.84
N ARG A 107 -11.52 -14.65 -6.44
CA ARG A 107 -10.84 -15.87 -5.97
C ARG A 107 -9.71 -16.37 -6.89
N PRO A 108 -9.85 -16.38 -8.23
CA PRO A 108 -8.77 -16.82 -9.13
C PRO A 108 -7.51 -15.95 -9.06
N HIS A 109 -7.65 -14.70 -8.63
CA HIS A 109 -6.55 -13.73 -8.59
C HIS A 109 -5.90 -13.62 -7.21
N THR A 110 -6.51 -14.17 -6.17
CA THR A 110 -6.08 -14.04 -4.77
C THR A 110 -4.61 -14.40 -4.56
N LYS A 111 -4.14 -15.50 -5.16
CA LYS A 111 -2.74 -15.93 -5.04
C LYS A 111 -1.75 -14.87 -5.54
N ASN A 112 -2.01 -14.30 -6.72
CA ASN A 112 -1.13 -13.31 -7.33
C ASN A 112 -1.14 -12.00 -6.55
N VAL A 113 -2.33 -11.56 -6.11
CA VAL A 113 -2.47 -10.37 -5.28
C VAL A 113 -1.70 -10.54 -3.97
N LEU A 114 -1.90 -11.64 -3.24
CA LEU A 114 -1.21 -11.90 -1.97
C LEU A 114 0.32 -11.96 -2.13
N SER A 115 0.82 -12.60 -3.19
CA SER A 115 2.26 -12.67 -3.46
C SER A 115 2.88 -11.27 -3.57
N VAL A 116 2.23 -10.36 -4.29
CA VAL A 116 2.68 -8.96 -4.41
C VAL A 116 2.55 -8.21 -3.09
N MET A 117 1.42 -8.34 -2.38
CA MET A 117 1.20 -7.64 -1.12
C MET A 117 2.22 -8.02 -0.05
N PHE A 118 2.58 -9.31 0.06
CA PHE A 118 3.60 -9.77 1.02
C PHE A 118 4.97 -9.18 0.69
N ARG A 119 5.37 -9.19 -0.59
CA ARG A 119 6.65 -8.59 -1.04
C ARG A 119 6.74 -7.11 -0.69
N PHE A 120 5.64 -6.38 -0.82
CA PHE A 120 5.60 -4.94 -0.57
C PHE A 120 5.79 -4.53 0.88
N LEU A 121 5.57 -5.42 1.84
CA LEU A 121 5.80 -5.12 3.26
C LEU A 121 7.26 -4.73 3.55
N GLU A 122 8.22 -5.24 2.77
CA GLU A 122 9.66 -4.98 2.96
C GLU A 122 10.16 -3.72 2.21
N THR A 123 9.51 -3.37 1.10
CA THR A 123 10.05 -2.38 0.16
C THR A 123 9.28 -1.07 0.13
N GLU A 124 7.97 -1.09 0.38
CA GLU A 124 7.11 0.08 0.24
C GLU A 124 7.23 1.06 1.43
N ASN A 125 6.71 2.27 1.22
CA ASN A 125 6.54 3.27 2.26
C ASN A 125 5.38 2.94 3.21
N GLU A 126 5.32 3.65 4.34
CA GLU A 126 4.29 3.49 5.38
C GLU A 126 2.86 3.46 4.83
N GLU A 127 2.47 4.42 3.99
CA GLU A 127 1.08 4.54 3.51
C GLU A 127 0.66 3.33 2.67
N ASN A 128 1.55 2.89 1.77
CA ASN A 128 1.29 1.77 0.87
C ASN A 128 1.29 0.43 1.64
N VAL A 129 2.21 0.25 2.59
CA VAL A 129 2.27 -0.96 3.44
C VAL A 129 0.99 -1.13 4.27
N LEU A 130 0.45 -0.05 4.84
CA LEU A 130 -0.79 -0.11 5.61
C LEU A 130 -1.97 -0.62 4.77
N ILE A 131 -2.04 -0.25 3.49
CA ILE A 131 -3.06 -0.78 2.56
C ILE A 131 -2.79 -2.25 2.24
N CYS A 132 -1.53 -2.62 1.98
CA CYS A 132 -1.14 -4.01 1.72
C CYS A 132 -1.54 -4.94 2.88
N LEU A 133 -1.33 -4.52 4.13
CA LEU A 133 -1.73 -5.28 5.32
C LEU A 133 -3.26 -5.51 5.36
N ARG A 134 -4.06 -4.49 5.04
CA ARG A 134 -5.53 -4.62 4.98
C ARG A 134 -5.98 -5.60 3.89
N ILE A 135 -5.38 -5.52 2.70
CA ILE A 135 -5.64 -6.47 1.61
C ILE A 135 -5.31 -7.89 2.05
N ILE A 136 -4.14 -8.10 2.68
CA ILE A 136 -3.72 -9.41 3.21
C ILE A 136 -4.76 -9.94 4.20
N ILE A 137 -5.16 -9.14 5.18
CA ILE A 137 -6.14 -9.52 6.20
C ILE A 137 -7.45 -9.96 5.54
N GLU A 138 -8.01 -9.13 4.66
CA GLU A 138 -9.33 -9.35 4.08
C GLU A 138 -9.36 -10.62 3.19
N LEU A 139 -8.34 -10.80 2.34
CA LEU A 139 -8.24 -11.98 1.49
C LEU A 139 -8.05 -13.28 2.29
N HIS A 140 -7.28 -13.25 3.38
CA HIS A 140 -7.09 -14.42 4.24
C HIS A 140 -8.34 -14.76 5.06
N LYS A 141 -9.06 -13.74 5.57
CA LYS A 141 -10.32 -13.93 6.28
C LYS A 141 -11.39 -14.55 5.39
N GLN A 142 -11.52 -14.05 4.16
CA GLN A 142 -12.57 -14.48 3.24
C GLN A 142 -12.26 -15.84 2.60
N PHE A 143 -11.08 -15.98 1.99
CA PHE A 143 -10.79 -17.13 1.14
C PHE A 143 -10.06 -18.26 1.85
N ARG A 144 -9.44 -17.99 3.01
CA ARG A 144 -8.63 -18.96 3.77
C ARG A 144 -7.71 -19.79 2.86
N PRO A 145 -6.80 -19.14 2.10
CA PRO A 145 -5.94 -19.85 1.17
C PRO A 145 -5.08 -20.89 1.91
N SER A 146 -4.55 -21.88 1.19
CA SER A 146 -3.56 -22.79 1.78
C SER A 146 -2.30 -22.04 2.20
N ILE A 147 -1.56 -22.60 3.17
CA ILE A 147 -0.28 -22.02 3.58
C ILE A 147 0.70 -21.99 2.41
N THR A 148 1.50 -20.92 2.32
CA THR A 148 2.52 -20.73 1.30
C THR A 148 3.85 -20.28 1.92
N GLN A 149 4.92 -20.31 1.12
CA GLN A 149 6.26 -19.88 1.56
C GLN A 149 6.30 -18.39 1.93
N GLU A 150 5.49 -17.56 1.27
CA GLU A 150 5.38 -16.13 1.55
C GLU A 150 4.92 -15.85 2.99
N ILE A 151 4.08 -16.72 3.57
CA ILE A 151 3.66 -16.60 4.98
C ILE A 151 4.85 -16.86 5.92
N HIS A 152 5.70 -17.84 5.61
CA HIS A 152 6.91 -18.09 6.39
C HIS A 152 7.89 -16.91 6.31
N HIS A 153 8.13 -16.39 5.10
CA HIS A 153 8.97 -15.20 4.91
C HIS A 153 8.42 -13.97 5.65
N PHE A 154 7.10 -13.76 5.61
CA PHE A 154 6.45 -12.71 6.38
C PHE A 154 6.72 -12.85 7.88
N LEU A 155 6.58 -14.05 8.45
CA LEU A 155 6.86 -14.26 9.88
C LEU A 155 8.33 -13.98 10.22
N ASP A 156 9.27 -14.39 9.37
CA ASP A 156 10.69 -14.09 9.57
C ASP A 156 10.98 -12.59 9.47
N PHE A 157 10.35 -11.90 8.53
CA PHE A 157 10.40 -10.44 8.40
C PHE A 157 9.89 -9.74 9.67
N VAL A 158 8.72 -10.13 10.19
CA VAL A 158 8.18 -9.54 11.42
C VAL A 158 9.10 -9.83 12.62
N LYS A 159 9.66 -11.03 12.75
CA LYS A 159 10.68 -11.32 13.79
C LYS A 159 11.87 -10.38 13.68
N GLN A 160 12.34 -10.10 12.47
CA GLN A 160 13.47 -9.18 12.25
C GLN A 160 13.12 -7.74 12.67
N ILE A 161 11.92 -7.27 12.35
CA ILE A 161 11.45 -5.95 12.81
C ILE A 161 11.50 -5.86 14.34
N TYR A 162 10.95 -6.84 15.05
CA TYR A 162 10.95 -6.81 16.52
C TYR A 162 12.36 -6.88 17.13
N LYS A 163 13.30 -7.58 16.49
CA LYS A 163 14.71 -7.63 16.93
C LYS A 163 15.40 -6.28 16.77
N GLU A 164 15.11 -5.55 15.70
CA GLU A 164 15.72 -4.24 15.42
C GLU A 164 15.01 -3.09 16.11
N LEU A 165 13.79 -3.30 16.58
CA LEU A 165 12.95 -2.27 17.20
C LEU A 165 13.64 -1.48 18.34
N PRO A 166 14.39 -2.09 19.28
CA PRO A 166 15.10 -1.32 20.30
C PRO A 166 16.06 -0.27 19.71
N LYS A 167 16.74 -0.60 18.61
CA LYS A 167 17.64 0.34 17.92
C LYS A 167 16.85 1.44 17.22
N VAL A 168 15.72 1.10 16.60
CA VAL A 168 14.83 2.06 15.94
C VAL A 168 14.26 3.05 16.96
N VAL A 169 13.77 2.58 18.11
CA VAL A 169 13.28 3.44 19.19
C VAL A 169 14.38 4.34 19.73
N ASN A 170 15.58 3.79 20.00
CA ASN A 170 16.71 4.61 20.44
C ASN A 170 17.04 5.72 19.44
N ARG A 171 17.05 5.40 18.14
CA ARG A 171 17.35 6.35 17.07
C ARG A 171 16.30 7.45 16.93
N TYR A 172 15.02 7.15 17.12
CA TYR A 172 13.96 8.16 16.92
C TYR A 172 13.70 9.03 18.13
N PHE A 173 13.86 8.48 19.34
CA PHE A 173 13.49 9.19 20.56
C PHE A 173 14.71 9.63 21.37
N GLU A 174 15.66 8.73 21.62
CA GLU A 174 16.79 9.03 22.52
C GLU A 174 17.93 9.76 21.80
N ASN A 175 18.25 9.36 20.57
CA ASN A 175 19.35 9.89 19.76
C ASN A 175 18.88 10.24 18.34
N PRO A 176 17.97 11.23 18.19
CA PRO A 176 17.47 11.65 16.89
C PRO A 176 18.62 12.11 15.99
N GLN A 177 18.66 11.58 14.77
CA GLN A 177 19.66 12.00 13.79
C GLN A 177 19.36 13.41 13.31
N VAL A 178 20.40 14.25 13.30
CA VAL A 178 20.32 15.62 12.77
C VAL A 178 20.19 15.56 11.26
N ILE A 179 19.12 16.12 10.72
CA ILE A 179 18.91 16.27 9.28
C ILE A 179 19.68 17.52 8.84
N PRO A 180 20.61 17.43 7.87
CA PRO A 180 21.29 18.60 7.34
C PRO A 180 20.28 19.63 6.83
N GLU A 181 20.57 20.91 7.10
CA GLU A 181 19.72 22.00 6.61
C GLU A 181 19.62 21.97 5.08
N ASN A 182 18.46 22.37 4.56
CA ASN A 182 18.20 22.45 3.13
C ASN A 182 18.40 21.13 2.34
N THR A 183 18.19 19.97 2.99
CA THR A 183 18.37 18.66 2.38
C THR A 183 17.15 17.77 2.59
N VAL A 184 16.76 16.99 1.57
CA VAL A 184 15.73 15.96 1.70
C VAL A 184 16.33 14.71 2.36
N PRO A 185 15.89 14.31 3.57
CA PRO A 185 16.44 13.14 4.24
C PRO A 185 16.05 11.86 3.48
N PRO A 186 16.93 10.85 3.46
CA PRO A 186 16.57 9.51 3.03
C PRO A 186 15.38 8.95 3.83
N PRO A 187 14.51 8.12 3.23
CA PRO A 187 13.38 7.50 3.91
C PRO A 187 13.77 6.64 5.11
N GLU A 188 14.98 6.09 5.11
CA GLU A 188 15.54 5.33 6.22
C GLU A 188 15.87 6.18 7.43
N MET A 189 15.98 7.52 7.27
CA MET A 189 16.29 8.45 8.36
C MET A 189 15.09 8.89 9.17
N VAL A 190 13.89 8.78 8.61
CA VAL A 190 12.66 9.23 9.24
C VAL A 190 11.87 8.04 9.78
N GLY A 191 11.22 8.20 10.93
CA GLY A 191 10.32 7.21 11.55
C GLY A 191 8.83 7.55 11.43
N MET A 192 8.56 8.76 10.95
CA MET A 192 7.23 9.33 10.73
C MET A 192 7.31 10.27 9.54
N ILE A 193 6.16 10.62 8.97
CA ILE A 193 6.10 11.58 7.86
C ILE A 193 6.74 12.88 8.32
N THR A 194 7.79 13.30 7.61
CA THR A 194 8.60 14.47 7.96
C THR A 194 8.52 15.48 6.83
N THR A 195 7.95 16.64 7.15
CA THR A 195 7.85 17.76 6.22
C THR A 195 9.01 18.71 6.42
N ILE A 196 9.70 19.05 5.34
CA ILE A 196 10.84 19.96 5.34
C ILE A 196 10.69 20.99 4.22
N ALA A 197 11.31 22.14 4.41
CA ALA A 197 11.36 23.20 3.42
C ALA A 197 12.80 23.30 2.86
N VAL A 198 12.93 23.24 1.53
CA VAL A 198 14.22 23.26 0.82
C VAL A 198 14.21 24.41 -0.17
N LYS A 199 15.14 25.35 0.01
CA LYS A 199 15.49 26.41 -0.96
C LYS A 199 16.13 25.80 -2.20
N VAL A 200 15.63 26.20 -3.36
CA VAL A 200 16.20 25.84 -4.68
C VAL A 200 17.63 26.35 -4.83
N ASN A 201 17.93 27.54 -4.30
CA ASN A 201 19.27 28.09 -4.20
C ASN A 201 19.55 28.56 -2.76
N PRO A 202 20.24 27.74 -1.93
CA PRO A 202 20.48 28.08 -0.53
C PRO A 202 21.33 29.33 -0.30
N GLU A 203 22.13 29.76 -1.28
CA GLU A 203 22.99 30.96 -1.16
C GLU A 203 22.22 32.28 -1.34
N ARG A 204 20.97 32.23 -1.83
CA ARG A 204 20.14 33.43 -2.06
C ARG A 204 19.04 33.55 -1.02
N GLU A 205 18.94 34.70 -0.36
CA GLU A 205 17.88 34.97 0.63
C GLU A 205 16.48 34.89 -0.01
N ASP A 206 16.32 35.47 -1.20
CA ASP A 206 15.07 35.49 -1.98
C ASP A 206 14.78 34.20 -2.76
N SER A 207 15.49 33.10 -2.48
CA SER A 207 15.27 31.85 -3.22
C SER A 207 13.87 31.27 -2.95
N GLU A 208 13.24 30.77 -4.02
CA GLU A 208 12.06 29.92 -3.92
C GLU A 208 12.34 28.74 -2.97
N THR A 209 11.39 28.48 -2.07
CA THR A 209 11.43 27.38 -1.11
C THR A 209 10.36 26.37 -1.48
N ARG A 210 10.74 25.10 -1.59
CA ARG A 210 9.85 23.98 -1.89
C ARG A 210 9.67 23.11 -0.66
N THR A 211 8.43 22.73 -0.41
CA THR A 211 8.10 21.84 0.70
C THR A 211 8.10 20.40 0.21
N HIS A 212 8.77 19.53 0.95
CA HIS A 212 8.84 18.08 0.68
C HIS A 212 8.33 17.31 1.88
N SER A 213 7.49 16.31 1.66
CA SER A 213 6.99 15.42 2.70
C SER A 213 7.52 14.00 2.50
N VAL A 214 8.52 13.63 3.29
CA VAL A 214 9.16 12.31 3.23
C VAL A 214 8.37 11.32 4.07
N ILE A 215 7.93 10.23 3.45
CA ILE A 215 7.25 9.11 4.08
C ILE A 215 8.31 8.07 4.47
N PRO A 216 8.31 7.55 5.71
CA PRO A 216 9.24 6.51 6.11
C PRO A 216 9.00 5.21 5.35
N ARG A 217 10.05 4.38 5.26
CA ARG A 217 9.91 2.97 4.85
C ARG A 217 8.97 2.25 5.81
N GLY A 218 8.08 1.41 5.30
CA GLY A 218 7.08 0.72 6.12
C GLY A 218 7.69 -0.12 7.25
N SER A 219 8.82 -0.77 7.02
CA SER A 219 9.54 -1.55 8.03
C SER A 219 10.09 -0.72 9.20
N LEU A 220 10.17 0.61 9.07
CA LEU A 220 10.64 1.54 10.08
C LEU A 220 9.49 2.31 10.76
N SER A 221 8.26 2.15 10.25
CA SER A 221 7.08 2.84 10.77
C SER A 221 6.54 2.18 12.02
N LEU A 222 6.37 2.97 13.08
CA LEU A 222 5.69 2.53 14.29
C LEU A 222 4.19 2.25 14.05
N LYS A 223 3.58 2.90 13.05
CA LYS A 223 2.19 2.63 12.67
C LYS A 223 2.04 1.25 12.03
N VAL A 224 2.95 0.90 11.12
CA VAL A 224 2.99 -0.44 10.51
C VAL A 224 3.24 -1.49 11.59
N LEU A 225 4.22 -1.26 12.47
CA LEU A 225 4.54 -2.15 13.58
C LEU A 225 3.33 -2.44 14.48
N ALA A 226 2.49 -1.45 14.74
CA ALA A 226 1.28 -1.62 15.55
C ALA A 226 0.27 -2.60 14.93
N GLU A 227 0.23 -2.72 13.60
CA GLU A 227 -0.68 -3.61 12.88
C GLU A 227 -0.12 -5.05 12.80
N LEU A 228 1.21 -5.25 12.75
CA LEU A 228 1.84 -6.57 12.55
C LEU A 228 1.34 -7.69 13.49
N PRO A 229 1.14 -7.48 14.81
CA PRO A 229 0.56 -8.49 15.69
C PRO A 229 -0.78 -9.04 15.21
N ILE A 230 -1.64 -8.19 14.66
CA ILE A 230 -2.99 -8.58 14.21
C ILE A 230 -2.86 -9.58 13.06
N ILE A 231 -1.95 -9.34 12.12
CA ILE A 231 -1.69 -10.24 11.00
C ILE A 231 -1.05 -11.54 11.50
N VAL A 232 -0.08 -11.48 12.41
CA VAL A 232 0.54 -12.69 13.00
C VAL A 232 -0.50 -13.57 13.70
N VAL A 233 -1.42 -12.96 14.47
CA VAL A 233 -2.53 -13.67 15.11
C VAL A 233 -3.45 -14.31 14.08
N LEU A 234 -3.81 -13.59 13.01
CA LEU A 234 -4.63 -14.13 11.92
C LEU A 234 -3.95 -15.34 11.26
N MET A 235 -2.66 -15.25 10.93
CA MET A 235 -1.90 -16.36 10.35
C MET A 235 -1.87 -17.57 11.30
N TYR A 236 -1.70 -17.33 12.60
CA TYR A 236 -1.71 -18.39 13.61
C TYR A 236 -3.07 -19.06 13.74
N GLN A 237 -4.16 -18.29 13.68
CA GLN A 237 -5.53 -18.83 13.70
C GLN A 237 -5.81 -19.72 12.49
N LEU A 238 -5.30 -19.38 11.31
CA LEU A 238 -5.52 -20.14 10.08
C LEU A 238 -4.58 -21.35 9.93
N TYR A 239 -3.33 -21.24 10.38
CA TYR A 239 -2.26 -22.21 10.06
C TYR A 239 -1.53 -22.76 11.28
N LYS A 240 -2.19 -22.81 12.44
CA LYS A 240 -1.60 -23.19 13.74
C LYS A 240 -0.64 -24.39 13.66
N LEU A 241 -1.06 -25.48 13.03
CA LEU A 241 -0.26 -26.71 12.95
C LEU A 241 1.07 -26.51 12.20
N ASN A 242 1.11 -25.60 11.23
CA ASN A 242 2.27 -25.35 10.39
C ASN A 242 3.24 -24.33 10.99
N ILE A 243 2.74 -23.34 11.75
CA ILE A 243 3.56 -22.19 12.18
C ILE A 243 3.70 -22.05 13.70
N HIS A 244 3.16 -22.98 14.50
CA HIS A 244 3.18 -22.85 15.97
C HIS A 244 4.59 -22.62 16.54
N ASN A 245 5.56 -23.42 16.12
CA ASN A 245 6.94 -23.29 16.59
C ASN A 245 7.54 -21.93 16.23
N VAL A 246 7.26 -21.44 15.02
CA VAL A 246 7.75 -20.14 14.54
C VAL A 246 7.13 -19.01 15.34
N VAL A 247 5.83 -19.05 15.61
CA VAL A 247 5.12 -18.01 16.39
C VAL A 247 5.53 -18.03 17.86
N ALA A 248 5.86 -19.19 18.43
CA ALA A 248 6.35 -19.27 19.81
C ALA A 248 7.64 -18.45 20.02
N GLU A 249 8.49 -18.32 19.00
CA GLU A 249 9.71 -17.48 19.06
C GLU A 249 9.41 -15.98 19.20
N PHE A 250 8.19 -15.53 18.89
CA PHE A 250 7.82 -14.12 19.01
C PHE A 250 7.57 -13.71 20.46
N VAL A 251 7.21 -14.64 21.34
CA VAL A 251 6.88 -14.35 22.75
C VAL A 251 7.99 -13.54 23.44
N PRO A 252 9.27 -13.96 23.46
CA PRO A 252 10.33 -13.15 24.07
C PRO A 252 10.54 -11.79 23.39
N LEU A 253 10.36 -11.72 22.06
CA LEU A 253 10.52 -10.48 21.29
C LEU A 253 9.42 -9.45 21.63
N ILE A 254 8.17 -9.91 21.76
CA ILE A 254 7.03 -9.09 22.17
C ILE A 254 7.21 -8.62 23.62
N MET A 255 7.62 -9.50 24.53
CA MET A 255 7.85 -9.14 25.93
C MET A 255 8.96 -8.09 26.07
N ASN A 256 10.06 -8.25 25.33
CA ASN A 256 11.11 -7.23 25.26
C ASN A 256 10.58 -5.91 24.71
N THR A 257 9.73 -5.95 23.68
CA THR A 257 9.13 -4.76 23.06
C THR A 257 8.24 -4.00 24.05
N ILE A 258 7.40 -4.69 24.80
CA ILE A 258 6.53 -4.07 25.82
C ILE A 258 7.36 -3.43 26.95
N ALA A 259 8.52 -4.01 27.26
CA ALA A 259 9.43 -3.49 28.27
C ALA A 259 10.23 -2.26 27.80
N ILE A 260 10.23 -1.93 26.50
CA ILE A 260 10.90 -0.73 25.99
C ILE A 260 10.22 0.50 26.58
N GLN A 261 11.00 1.32 27.27
CA GLN A 261 10.58 2.62 27.76
C GLN A 261 11.48 3.69 27.18
N VAL A 262 10.86 4.76 26.70
CA VAL A 262 11.54 5.99 26.28
C VAL A 262 11.66 6.93 27.49
N SER A 263 12.82 7.57 27.62
CA SER A 263 13.12 8.52 28.68
C SER A 263 12.13 9.68 28.69
N ALA A 264 11.85 10.26 29.87
CA ALA A 264 10.85 11.32 29.99
C ALA A 264 11.20 12.59 29.17
N GLN A 265 12.49 12.80 28.88
CA GLN A 265 12.98 13.89 28.04
C GLN A 265 12.82 13.62 26.53
N ALA A 266 12.69 12.36 26.15
CA ALA A 266 12.57 11.90 24.76
C ALA A 266 11.11 11.57 24.35
N ARG A 267 10.15 11.66 25.27
CA ARG A 267 8.72 11.42 25.02
C ARG A 267 8.01 12.58 24.34
#